data_AF-A0A7C6JI05-F1
#
_entry.id   AF-A0A7C6JI05-F1
#
_cell.length_a   1.000
_cell.length_b   1.000
_cell.length_c   1.000
_cell.angle_alpha   90.00
_cell.angle_beta   90.00
_cell.angle_gamma   90.00
#
_symmetry.space_group_name_H-M   'P 1'
#
loop_
_entity.id
_entity.type
_entity.pdbx_description
1 polymer ?
#
loop_
_entity_poly.entity_id
_entity_poly.type
_entity_poly.pdbx_seq_one_letter_code
_entity_poly.pdbx_strand_id
1 'polypeptide(L)'
;MDLEDNAQCLGWEILGLGRPASELPFASGRLEQHFALTQNGRPLWIERQIIDPHHPRFVGKWGQGATTVHATLWTVGLSDPAEAVRQRSLASG
;
A
#
# COMPACT_ATOMS: atom_id res chain seq x y z
N MET A 1 -9.71 -10.67 1.10
CA MET A 1 -9.53 -11.46 2.33
C MET A 1 -10.74 -11.23 3.20
N ASP A 2 -11.35 -12.29 3.73
CA ASP A 2 -12.47 -12.20 4.66
C ASP A 2 -12.02 -12.62 6.06
N LEU A 3 -12.34 -11.81 7.06
CA LEU A 3 -11.96 -11.99 8.45
C LEU A 3 -13.15 -12.45 9.28
N GLU A 4 -12.88 -13.22 10.32
CA GLU A 4 -13.87 -13.57 11.33
C GLU A 4 -13.98 -12.48 12.42
N ASP A 5 -14.93 -12.64 13.33
CA ASP A 5 -15.05 -11.79 14.51
C ASP A 5 -13.78 -11.88 15.38
N ASN A 6 -13.35 -10.75 15.92
CA ASN A 6 -12.15 -10.63 16.76
C ASN A 6 -10.82 -11.04 16.11
N ALA A 7 -10.78 -11.23 14.78
CA ALA A 7 -9.53 -11.50 14.07
C ALA A 7 -8.52 -10.37 14.28
N GLN A 8 -7.26 -10.74 14.53
CA GLN A 8 -6.13 -9.82 14.53
C GLN A 8 -5.24 -10.14 13.35
N CYS A 9 -4.96 -9.13 12.53
CA CYS A 9 -4.21 -9.32 11.30
C CYS A 9 -3.36 -8.09 10.98
N LEU A 10 -2.22 -8.32 10.36
CA LEU A 10 -1.38 -7.28 9.78
C LEU A 10 -1.03 -7.72 8.36
N GLY A 11 -1.10 -6.79 7.42
CA GLY A 11 -0.62 -7.00 6.07
C GLY A 11 0.04 -5.76 5.51
N TRP A 12 0.92 -5.98 4.55
CA TRP A 12 1.62 -4.90 3.87
C TRP A 12 1.91 -5.28 2.43
N GLU A 13 2.11 -4.26 1.60
CA GLU A 13 2.55 -4.37 0.22
C GLU A 13 3.60 -3.29 -0.05
N ILE A 14 4.64 -3.63 -0.82
CA ILE A 14 5.54 -2.66 -1.43
C ILE A 14 5.55 -2.91 -2.93
N LEU A 15 5.24 -1.88 -3.70
CA LEU A 15 5.27 -1.87 -5.15
C LEU A 15 6.43 -0.98 -5.64
N GLY A 16 7.36 -1.57 -6.38
CA GLY A 16 8.36 -0.85 -7.16
C GLY A 16 7.92 -0.67 -8.61
N LEU A 17 8.07 0.54 -9.14
CA LEU A 17 7.72 0.92 -10.51
C LEU A 17 9.00 1.20 -11.31
N GLY A 18 9.29 0.29 -12.24
CA GLY A 18 10.55 0.31 -13.00
C GLY A 18 11.69 -0.37 -12.24
N ARG A 19 12.92 -0.09 -12.64
CA ARG A 19 14.15 -0.59 -12.01
C ARG A 19 15.05 0.60 -11.67
N PRO A 20 14.87 1.23 -10.48
CA PRO A 20 15.62 2.41 -10.08
C PRO A 20 17.14 2.18 -10.09
N ALA A 21 17.60 1.05 -9.56
CA ALA A 21 19.03 0.71 -9.52
C ALA A 21 19.69 0.51 -10.91
N SER A 22 18.88 0.43 -11.97
CA SER A 22 19.36 0.32 -13.35
C SER A 22 18.96 1.53 -14.20
N GLU A 23 18.45 2.62 -13.60
CA GLU A 23 17.99 3.82 -14.31
C GLU A 23 16.92 3.54 -15.38
N LEU A 24 16.06 2.55 -15.12
CA LEU A 24 14.99 2.18 -16.06
C LEU A 24 13.63 2.55 -15.48
N PRO A 25 13.03 3.68 -15.90
CA PRO A 25 11.77 4.13 -15.36
C PRO A 25 10.60 3.23 -15.79
N PHE A 26 9.52 3.26 -15.03
CA PHE A 26 8.22 2.76 -15.49
C PHE A 26 7.69 3.69 -16.58
N ALA A 27 8.08 3.44 -17.84
CA ALA A 27 7.84 4.37 -18.94
C ALA A 27 6.56 4.08 -19.75
N SER A 28 5.99 2.87 -19.64
CA SER A 28 4.81 2.49 -20.42
C SER A 28 4.02 1.38 -19.75
N GLY A 29 2.78 1.18 -20.23
CA GLY A 29 1.84 0.21 -19.68
C GLY A 29 0.93 0.80 -18.61
N ARG A 30 0.18 -0.09 -17.95
CA ARG A 30 -0.75 0.26 -16.88
C ARG A 30 -0.77 -0.88 -15.88
N LEU A 31 -0.62 -0.53 -14.60
CA LEU A 31 -0.83 -1.44 -13.48
C LEU A 31 -2.20 -1.18 -12.87
N GLU A 32 -2.85 -2.24 -12.44
CA GLU A 32 -4.08 -2.15 -11.68
C GLU A 32 -4.02 -3.11 -10.50
N GLN A 33 -4.06 -2.57 -9.29
CA GLN A 33 -4.04 -3.30 -8.04
C GLN A 33 -5.42 -3.22 -7.38
N HIS A 34 -5.89 -4.37 -6.91
CA HIS A 34 -7.16 -4.50 -6.22
C HIS A 34 -6.88 -5.14 -4.87
N PHE A 35 -7.42 -4.53 -3.82
CA PHE A 35 -7.39 -5.11 -2.50
C PHE A 35 -8.78 -5.00 -1.87
N ALA A 36 -9.22 -6.08 -1.24
CA ALA A 36 -10.49 -6.12 -0.54
C ALA A 36 -10.29 -6.85 0.79
N LEU A 37 -10.66 -6.17 1.86
CA LEU A 37 -10.71 -6.69 3.21
C LEU A 37 -12.14 -6.62 3.70
N THR A 38 -12.69 -7.77 4.06
CA THR A 38 -14.02 -7.92 4.61
C THR A 38 -13.95 -8.56 5.99
N GLN A 39 -15.00 -8.40 6.80
CA GLN A 39 -15.23 -9.15 8.03
C GLN A 39 -16.64 -9.75 7.98
N ASN A 40 -16.73 -11.08 8.03
CA ASN A 40 -17.96 -11.83 7.87
C ASN A 40 -18.77 -11.36 6.65
N GLY A 41 -18.09 -11.18 5.52
CA GLY A 41 -18.64 -10.67 4.27
C GLY A 41 -18.96 -9.18 4.23
N ARG A 42 -18.78 -8.42 5.32
CA ARG A 42 -18.96 -6.95 5.34
C ARG A 42 -17.67 -6.23 4.95
N PRO A 43 -17.69 -5.25 4.04
CA PRO A 43 -16.49 -4.49 3.69
C PRO A 43 -15.89 -3.72 4.86
N LEU A 44 -14.61 -3.92 5.11
CA LEU A 44 -13.80 -3.08 6.00
C LEU A 44 -12.96 -2.08 5.20
N TRP A 45 -12.37 -2.53 4.09
CA TRP A 45 -11.60 -1.68 3.20
C TRP A 45 -11.53 -2.27 1.80
N ILE A 46 -11.84 -1.43 0.81
CA ILE A 46 -11.75 -1.76 -0.61
C ILE A 46 -10.84 -0.73 -1.26
N GLU A 47 -9.81 -1.20 -1.96
CA GLU A 47 -8.89 -0.38 -2.73
C GLU A 47 -8.86 -0.83 -4.19
N ARG A 48 -8.86 0.16 -5.08
CA ARG A 48 -8.54 -0.02 -6.49
C ARG A 48 -7.56 1.04 -6.93
N GLN A 49 -6.30 0.67 -7.06
CA GLN A 49 -5.23 1.54 -7.50
C GLN A 49 -4.90 1.26 -8.97
N ILE A 50 -5.11 2.26 -9.81
CA ILE A 50 -4.66 2.24 -11.22
C ILE A 50 -3.39 3.08 -11.30
N ILE A 51 -2.33 2.61 -11.91
CA ILE A 51 -1.09 3.38 -12.12
C ILE A 51 -0.75 3.35 -13.60
N ASP A 52 -0.62 4.54 -14.18
CA ASP A 52 -0.28 4.76 -15.58
C ASP A 52 0.78 5.89 -15.61
N PRO A 53 1.97 5.65 -16.18
CA PRO A 53 3.04 6.64 -16.13
C PRO A 53 2.76 7.87 -16.99
N HIS A 54 1.80 7.80 -17.91
CA HIS A 54 1.37 8.93 -18.73
C HIS A 54 0.22 9.73 -18.11
N HIS A 55 -0.42 9.23 -17.05
CA HIS A 55 -1.49 9.97 -16.39
C HIS A 55 -0.89 11.12 -15.53
N PRO A 56 -1.44 12.35 -15.56
CA PRO A 56 -0.87 13.51 -14.84
C PRO A 56 -0.62 13.29 -13.34
N ARG A 57 -1.44 12.46 -12.71
CA ARG A 57 -1.31 12.06 -11.28
C ARG A 57 -0.05 11.26 -10.96
N PHE A 58 0.61 10.67 -11.95
CA PHE A 58 1.85 9.95 -11.73
C PHE A 58 2.96 10.91 -11.29
N VAL A 59 3.01 12.11 -11.87
CA VAL A 59 3.97 13.15 -11.47
C VAL A 59 3.36 14.18 -10.51
N GLY A 60 2.03 14.31 -10.50
CA GLY A 60 1.32 15.25 -9.65
C GLY A 60 1.50 14.95 -8.16
N LYS A 61 1.71 15.99 -7.35
CA LYS A 61 1.83 15.90 -5.89
C LYS A 61 0.58 15.35 -5.19
N TRP A 62 -0.56 15.38 -5.87
CA TRP A 62 -1.83 14.81 -5.42
C TRP A 62 -1.97 13.31 -5.75
N GLY A 63 -0.98 12.74 -6.44
CA GLY A 63 -0.85 11.31 -6.68
C GLY A 63 0.54 10.82 -6.25
N GLN A 64 1.29 10.18 -7.17
CA GLN A 64 2.56 9.53 -6.83
C GLN A 64 3.72 10.53 -6.64
N GLY A 65 3.57 11.79 -7.09
CA GLY A 65 4.63 12.79 -6.97
C GLY A 65 5.94 12.40 -7.64
N ALA A 66 5.89 11.61 -8.73
CA ALA A 66 7.02 10.99 -9.41
C ALA A 66 7.80 9.95 -8.59
N THR A 67 7.29 9.52 -7.43
CA THR A 67 7.90 8.45 -6.63
C THR A 67 7.72 7.11 -7.34
N THR A 68 8.79 6.33 -7.40
CA THR A 68 8.83 5.01 -8.06
C THR A 68 8.55 3.85 -7.12
N VAL A 69 8.23 4.14 -5.85
CA VAL A 69 7.88 3.14 -4.84
C VAL A 69 6.61 3.59 -4.14
N HIS A 70 5.67 2.66 -4.02
CA HIS A 70 4.47 2.82 -3.21
C HIS A 70 4.42 1.71 -2.18
N ALA A 71 3.95 2.01 -0.97
CA ALA A 71 3.81 1.00 0.06
C ALA A 71 2.54 1.26 0.87
N THR A 72 1.89 0.17 1.23
CA THR A 72 0.68 0.17 2.01
C THR A 72 0.88 -0.77 3.19
N LEU A 73 0.54 -0.32 4.40
CA LEU A 73 0.54 -1.12 5.62
C LEU A 73 -0.84 -0.98 6.27
N TRP A 74 -1.36 -2.08 6.78
CA TRP A 74 -2.64 -2.11 7.46
C TRP A 74 -2.66 -3.14 8.57
N THR A 75 -3.53 -2.89 9.55
CA THR A 75 -3.74 -3.77 10.70
C THR A 75 -5.23 -3.83 11.03
N VAL A 76 -5.66 -4.97 11.58
CA VAL A 76 -6.99 -5.19 12.11
C VAL A 76 -6.85 -5.76 13.52
N GLY A 77 -7.76 -5.35 14.41
CA GLY A 77 -7.84 -5.89 15.77
C GLY A 77 -6.82 -5.29 16.75
N LEU A 78 -6.28 -4.10 16.44
CA LEU A 78 -5.50 -3.32 17.41
C LEU A 78 -6.44 -2.61 18.40
N SER A 79 -6.06 -2.63 19.67
CA SER A 79 -6.73 -1.86 20.73
C SER A 79 -6.52 -0.35 20.57
N ASP A 80 -5.37 0.03 20.01
CA ASP A 80 -4.98 1.42 19.72
C ASP A 80 -4.45 1.49 18.27
N PRO A 81 -5.12 2.18 17.34
CA PRO A 81 -4.65 2.32 15.96
C PRO A 81 -3.24 2.91 15.84
N ALA A 82 -2.79 3.73 16.80
CA ALA A 82 -1.45 4.29 16.78
C ALA A 82 -0.36 3.22 16.96
N GLU A 83 -0.67 2.03 17.51
CA GLU A 83 0.29 0.92 17.59
C GLU A 83 0.79 0.50 16.20
N ALA A 84 -0.02 0.68 15.15
CA ALA A 84 0.34 0.28 13.80
C ALA A 84 1.55 1.06 13.24
N VAL A 85 1.82 2.26 13.76
CA VAL A 85 2.79 3.22 13.18
C VAL A 85 3.90 3.60 14.18
N ARG A 86 3.76 3.24 15.47
CA ARG A 86 4.78 3.56 16.49
C ARG A 86 6.13 2.92 16.15
N GLN A 87 7.11 3.78 15.91
CA GLN A 87 8.50 3.40 15.66
C GLN A 87 9.09 2.80 16.95
N ARG A 88 9.35 1.49 16.97
CA ARG A 88 10.38 0.94 17.87
C ARG A 88 11.71 1.20 17.20
N SER A 89 12.45 2.20 17.67
CA SER A 89 13.87 2.30 17.36
C SER A 89 14.51 0.98 17.77
N LEU A 90 14.94 0.19 16.77
CA LEU A 90 15.93 -0.85 17.01
C LEU A 90 17.12 -0.10 17.59
N ALA A 91 17.45 -0.38 18.85
CA ALA A 91 18.72 0.05 19.41
C ALA A 91 19.79 -0.49 18.45
N SER A 92 20.35 0.41 17.64
CA SER A 92 21.54 0.15 16.87
C SER A 92 22.64 -0.18 17.87
N GLY A 93 23.04 -1.45 17.90
CA GLY A 93 24.29 -1.90 18.52
C GLY A 93 25.49 -1.51 17.70
#